data_AF-A0A9E3N270-F1
#
_entry.id   AF-A0A9E3N270-F1
#
_cell.length_a   1.000
_cell.length_b   1.000
_cell.length_c   1.000
_cell.angle_alpha   90.00
_cell.angle_beta   90.00
_cell.angle_gamma   90.00
#
_symmetry.space_group_name_H-M   'P 1'
#
loop_
_entity.id
_entity.type
_entity.pdbx_description
1 polymer ?
#
loop_
_entity_poly.entity_id
_entity_poly.type
_entity_poly.pdbx_seq_one_letter_code
_entity_poly.pdbx_strand_id
1 'polypeptide(L)'
;MSLQCAACRADLAPEAVLSSARHAWPHGWQDFVCPHCGGVGLFEIHGQQLTIGAPDGFPGPCFRVESEQGVPGLVSERNENNDLAVRIGDRQWTIRSRVLRNA
;
A
#
# COMPACT_ATOMS: atom_id res chain seq x y z
N MET A 1 7.93 -8.60 -12.87
CA MET A 1 7.87 -7.13 -12.76
C MET A 1 8.11 -6.79 -11.30
N SER A 2 8.99 -5.81 -11.03
CA SER A 2 9.26 -5.30 -9.69
C SER A 2 8.41 -4.07 -9.40
N LEU A 3 8.08 -3.85 -8.13
CA LEU A 3 7.43 -2.63 -7.69
C LEU A 3 8.44 -1.48 -7.72
N GLN A 4 8.04 -0.32 -8.21
CA GLN A 4 8.91 0.86 -8.31
C GLN A 4 8.30 2.07 -7.60
N CYS A 5 9.13 2.76 -6.82
CA CYS A 5 8.72 4.02 -6.22
C CYS A 5 8.45 5.07 -7.32
N ALA A 6 7.28 5.71 -7.29
CA ALA A 6 6.94 6.77 -8.25
C ALA A 6 7.92 7.95 -8.23
N ALA A 7 8.47 8.29 -7.05
CA ALA A 7 9.30 9.47 -6.85
C ALA A 7 10.77 9.24 -7.20
N CYS A 8 11.38 8.17 -6.70
CA CYS A 8 12.81 7.90 -6.88
C CYS A 8 13.13 6.73 -7.81
N ARG A 9 12.10 6.05 -8.36
CA ARG A 9 12.22 4.87 -9.24
C ARG A 9 13.00 3.68 -8.66
N ALA A 10 13.31 3.70 -7.37
CA ALA A 10 13.92 2.57 -6.68
C ALA A 10 12.98 1.36 -6.70
N ASP A 11 13.55 0.17 -6.92
CA ASP A 11 12.82 -1.09 -6.79
C ASP A 11 12.50 -1.36 -5.32
N LEU A 12 11.26 -1.76 -5.07
CA LEU A 12 10.73 -2.03 -3.74
C LEU A 12 10.30 -3.49 -3.66
N ALA A 13 10.73 -4.18 -2.60
CA ALA A 13 10.15 -5.47 -2.26
C ALA A 13 8.71 -5.26 -1.73
N PRO A 14 7.76 -6.16 -2.00
CA PRO A 14 6.41 -6.08 -1.43
C PRO A 14 6.42 -5.92 0.09
N GLU A 15 7.30 -6.65 0.78
CA GLU A 15 7.47 -6.60 2.22
C GLU A 15 7.97 -5.24 2.70
N ALA A 16 8.79 -4.54 1.91
CA ALA A 16 9.28 -3.21 2.24
C ALA A 16 8.14 -2.17 2.15
N VAL A 17 7.26 -2.32 1.16
CA VAL A 17 6.05 -1.48 1.02
C VAL A 17 5.13 -1.69 2.22
N LEU A 18 4.82 -2.95 2.55
CA LEU A 18 3.95 -3.30 3.67
C LEU A 18 4.55 -2.88 5.03
N SER A 19 5.86 -3.01 5.22
CA SER A 19 6.54 -2.58 6.45
C SER A 19 6.59 -1.06 6.60
N SER A 20 6.44 -0.32 5.50
CA SER A 20 6.45 1.15 5.50
C SER A 20 5.06 1.76 5.32
N ALA A 21 4.02 0.92 5.33
CA ALA A 21 2.63 1.33 5.27
C ALA A 21 2.25 2.09 6.55
N ARG A 22 1.52 3.20 6.39
CA ARG A 22 1.17 4.07 7.52
C ARG A 22 -0.27 3.93 7.93
N HIS A 23 -1.19 4.03 6.98
CA HIS A 23 -2.61 3.99 7.29
C HIS A 23 -3.37 3.09 6.32
N ALA A 24 -4.38 2.45 6.89
CA ALA A 24 -5.42 1.79 6.14
C ALA A 24 -6.57 2.79 5.92
N TRP A 25 -6.79 3.21 4.68
CA TRP A 25 -8.01 3.90 4.29
C TRP A 25 -9.14 2.87 4.18
N PRO A 26 -10.40 3.24 4.48
CA PRO A 26 -11.54 2.30 4.45
C PRO A 26 -11.74 1.61 3.09
N HIS A 27 -11.33 2.26 1.99
CA HIS A 27 -11.52 1.77 0.64
C HIS A 27 -10.27 2.05 -0.22
N GLY A 28 -9.94 1.12 -1.11
CA GLY A 28 -8.96 1.31 -2.19
C GLY A 28 -7.49 1.37 -1.75
N TRP A 29 -6.82 2.45 -2.14
CA TRP A 29 -5.39 2.69 -1.98
C TRP A 29 -4.98 3.03 -0.54
N GLN A 30 -3.76 2.63 -0.18
CA GLN A 30 -3.14 2.71 1.14
C GLN A 30 -1.85 3.52 1.04
N ASP A 31 -1.53 4.36 2.02
CA ASP A 31 -0.29 5.15 1.99
C ASP A 31 0.88 4.41 2.62
N PHE A 32 2.04 4.54 1.98
CA PHE A 32 3.31 4.08 2.50
C PHE A 32 4.39 5.15 2.30
N VAL A 33 5.48 5.04 3.06
CA VAL A 33 6.66 5.88 2.84
C VAL A 33 7.75 5.06 2.19
N CYS A 34 8.28 5.56 1.07
CA CYS A 34 9.39 4.92 0.39
C CYS A 34 10.62 4.89 1.31
N PRO A 35 11.20 3.71 1.62
CA PRO A 35 12.36 3.61 2.51
C PRO A 35 13.63 4.22 1.90
N HIS A 36 13.68 4.42 0.58
CA HIS A 36 14.86 4.99 -0.09
C HIS A 36 14.87 6.53 -0.12
N CYS A 37 13.73 7.17 -0.38
CA CYS A 37 13.66 8.62 -0.56
C CYS A 37 12.77 9.36 0.46
N GLY A 38 12.06 8.64 1.33
CA GLY A 38 11.11 9.22 2.28
C GLY A 38 9.83 9.77 1.64
N GLY A 39 9.68 9.68 0.32
CA GLY A 39 8.48 10.13 -0.40
C GLY A 39 7.26 9.28 -0.07
N VAL A 40 6.08 9.89 -0.06
CA VAL A 40 4.82 9.19 0.13
C VAL A 40 4.39 8.57 -1.19
N GLY A 41 4.10 7.27 -1.16
CA GLY A 41 3.51 6.52 -2.25
C GLY A 41 2.19 5.90 -1.83
N LEU A 42 1.47 5.36 -2.81
CA LEU A 42 0.23 4.64 -2.59
C LEU A 42 0.38 3.19 -3.05
N PHE A 43 -0.26 2.27 -2.37
CA PHE A 43 -0.37 0.89 -2.81
C PHE A 43 -1.80 0.35 -2.66
N GLU A 44 -2.13 -0.66 -3.45
CA GLU A 44 -3.41 -1.37 -3.37
C GLU A 44 -3.16 -2.87 -3.48
N ILE A 45 -4.01 -3.67 -2.85
CA ILE A 45 -3.95 -5.13 -2.88
C ILE A 45 -5.21 -5.68 -3.52
N HIS A 46 -5.03 -6.45 -4.59
CA HIS A 46 -6.11 -7.17 -5.28
C HIS A 46 -5.76 -8.65 -5.35
N GLY A 47 -6.36 -9.45 -4.47
CA GLY A 47 -6.01 -10.86 -4.33
C GLY A 47 -4.52 -11.04 -4.00
N GLN A 48 -3.78 -11.68 -4.91
CA GLN A 48 -2.33 -11.89 -4.76
C GLN A 48 -1.48 -10.86 -5.51
N GLN A 49 -2.07 -9.74 -5.95
CA GLN A 49 -1.35 -8.68 -6.63
C GLN A 49 -1.19 -7.47 -5.71
N LEU A 50 0.02 -6.93 -5.68
CA LEU A 50 0.32 -5.65 -5.07
C LEU A 50 0.58 -4.63 -6.18
N THR A 51 -0.11 -3.50 -6.14
CA THR A 51 0.03 -2.41 -7.11
C THR A 51 0.51 -1.16 -6.38
N ILE A 52 1.46 -0.42 -6.95
CA ILE A 52 1.93 0.88 -6.45
C ILE A 52 1.58 1.98 -7.44
N GLY A 53 1.26 3.16 -6.90
CA GLY A 53 0.91 4.34 -7.66
C GLY A 53 1.26 5.63 -6.92
N ALA A 54 0.97 6.74 -7.60
CA ALA A 54 1.15 8.08 -7.08
C ALA A 54 -0.17 8.86 -7.06
N PRO A 55 -0.36 9.81 -6.12
CA PRO A 55 -1.43 10.80 -6.21
C PRO A 55 -1.23 11.63 -7.48
N ASP A 56 -2.27 11.80 -8.29
CA ASP A 56 -2.17 12.55 -9.55
C ASP A 56 -2.52 14.04 -9.43
N GLY A 57 -2.88 14.49 -8.23
CA GLY A 57 -3.13 15.89 -7.92
C GLY A 57 -4.48 16.44 -8.40
N PHE A 58 -5.36 15.61 -8.96
CA PHE A 58 -6.72 16.03 -9.31
C PHE A 58 -7.64 16.06 -8.08
N PRO A 59 -8.68 16.93 -8.05
CA PRO A 59 -9.73 16.87 -7.04
C PRO A 59 -10.56 15.59 -7.22
N GLY A 60 -10.15 14.51 -6.57
CA GLY A 60 -10.77 13.19 -6.60
C GLY A 60 -9.77 12.09 -6.21
N PRO A 61 -10.21 10.85 -5.96
CA PRO A 61 -9.32 9.71 -5.72
C PRO A 61 -8.73 9.22 -7.05
N CYS A 62 -8.01 10.10 -7.74
CA CYS A 62 -7.38 9.78 -9.00
C CYS A 62 -5.91 9.42 -8.71
N PHE A 63 -5.53 8.20 -9.10
CA PHE A 63 -4.25 7.61 -8.80
C PHE A 63 -3.66 7.03 -10.07
N ARG A 64 -2.39 7.33 -10.35
CA ARG A 64 -1.69 6.75 -11.48
C ARG A 64 -0.97 5.49 -11.03
N VAL A 65 -1.33 4.34 -11.61
CA VAL A 65 -0.60 3.09 -11.44
C VAL A 65 0.80 3.24 -12.05
N GLU A 66 1.82 2.94 -11.27
CA GLU A 66 3.22 3.01 -11.70
C GLU A 66 3.81 1.62 -11.94
N SER A 67 3.45 0.67 -11.08
CA SER A 67 3.97 -0.70 -11.15
C SER A 67 3.05 -1.66 -10.41
N GLU A 68 3.09 -2.92 -10.84
CA GLU A 68 2.37 -4.02 -10.20
C GLU A 68 3.24 -5.26 -10.14
N GLN A 69 3.00 -6.08 -9.12
CA GLN A 69 3.72 -7.31 -8.90
C GLN A 69 2.80 -8.37 -8.31
N GLY A 70 2.84 -9.57 -8.89
CA GLY A 70 2.25 -10.76 -8.28
C GLY A 70 3.09 -11.21 -7.08
N VAL A 71 2.44 -11.44 -5.95
CA VAL A 71 3.05 -11.82 -4.68
C VAL A 71 2.42 -13.16 -4.23
N PRO A 72 3.06 -14.30 -4.54
CA PRO A 72 2.53 -15.61 -4.16
C PRO A 72 2.30 -15.73 -2.65
N GLY A 73 1.13 -16.23 -2.26
CA GLY A 73 0.76 -16.38 -0.85
C GLY A 73 0.43 -15.08 -0.13
N LEU A 74 0.28 -13.96 -0.87
CA LEU A 74 -0.28 -12.73 -0.34
C LEU A 74 -1.75 -12.92 0.00
N VAL A 75 -2.11 -12.65 1.25
CA VAL A 75 -3.48 -12.65 1.74
C VAL A 75 -3.72 -11.34 2.44
N SER A 76 -4.84 -10.69 2.15
CA SER A 76 -5.26 -9.46 2.83
C SER A 76 -6.70 -9.56 3.29
N GLU A 77 -6.97 -9.15 4.51
CA GLU A 77 -8.30 -9.09 5.10
C GLU A 77 -8.46 -7.83 5.95
N ARG A 78 -9.71 -7.39 6.14
CA ARG A 78 -10.02 -6.32 7.09
C ARG A 78 -10.61 -6.90 8.35
N ASN A 79 -10.16 -6.40 9.49
CA ASN A 79 -10.73 -6.76 10.78
C ASN A 79 -11.96 -5.88 11.13
N GLU A 80 -12.57 -6.15 12.28
CA GLU A 80 -13.71 -5.39 12.82
C GLU A 80 -13.44 -3.89 13.01
N ASN A 81 -12.18 -3.48 13.14
CA ASN A 81 -11.76 -2.09 13.27
C ASN A 81 -11.43 -1.43 11.92
N ASN A 82 -11.71 -2.11 10.81
CA ASN A 82 -11.30 -1.74 9.45
C ASN A 82 -9.77 -1.64 9.25
N ASP A 83 -8.96 -2.16 10.17
CA ASP A 83 -7.51 -2.29 9.94
C ASP A 83 -7.27 -3.30 8.82
N LEU A 84 -6.22 -3.07 8.03
CA LEU A 84 -5.82 -3.98 6.98
C LEU A 84 -4.77 -4.95 7.52
N ALA A 85 -5.15 -6.22 7.68
CA ALA A 85 -4.23 -7.30 7.97
C ALA A 85 -3.71 -7.88 6.65
N VAL A 86 -2.39 -7.97 6.51
CA VAL A 86 -1.74 -8.51 5.31
C VAL A 86 -0.75 -9.58 5.72
N ARG A 87 -0.71 -10.70 5.00
CA ARG A 87 0.20 -11.81 5.24
C ARG A 87 0.89 -12.24 3.96
N ILE A 88 2.18 -12.55 4.03
CA ILE A 88 2.97 -13.19 2.98
C ILE A 88 3.77 -14.31 3.66
N GLY A 89 3.44 -15.57 3.37
CA GLY A 89 4.02 -16.73 4.07
C GLY A 89 3.77 -16.64 5.58
N ASP A 90 4.85 -16.62 6.37
CA ASP A 90 4.82 -16.53 7.84
C ASP A 90 4.88 -15.10 8.37
N ARG A 91 5.02 -14.10 7.50
CA ARG A 91 5.12 -12.69 7.89
C ARG A 91 3.75 -12.03 7.83
N GLN A 92 3.41 -11.28 8.88
CA GLN A 92 2.15 -10.56 8.98
C GLN A 92 2.38 -9.08 9.31
N TRP A 93 1.57 -8.23 8.67
CA TRP A 93 1.48 -6.80 8.92
C TRP A 93 0.05 -6.44 9.29
N THR A 94 -0.10 -5.49 10.20
CA THR A 94 -1.40 -4.90 10.53
C THR A 94 -1.29 -3.39 10.38
N ILE A 95 -1.98 -2.87 9.37
CA ILE A 95 -1.94 -1.46 9.01
C ILE A 95 -3.21 -0.83 9.58
N ARG A 96 -3.02 0.12 10.51
CA ARG A 96 -4.11 0.68 11.29
C ARG A 96 -5.00 1.58 10.45
N SER A 97 -6.30 1.43 10.61
CA SER A 97 -7.27 2.31 9.98
C SER A 97 -7.11 3.74 10.49
N ARG A 98 -7.07 4.71 9.57
CA ARG A 98 -7.17 6.11 9.99
C ARG A 98 -8.65 6.43 10.18
N VAL A 99 -9.12 6.29 11.42
CA VAL A 99 -10.43 6.84 11.80
C VAL A 99 -10.31 8.35 11.72
N LEU A 100 -10.94 8.94 10.70
CA LEU A 100 -11.22 10.38 10.70
C LEU A 100 -12.19 10.61 11.86
N ARG A 101 -11.67 11.04 13.01
CA ARG A 101 -12.50 11.69 14.02
C ARG A 101 -13.01 12.95 13.35
N ASN A 102 -14.29 12.99 12.98
CA ASN A 102 -14.95 14.23 12.56
C ASN A 102 -14.65 15.28 13.64
N ALA A 103 -13.86 16.28 13.28
CA ALA A 103 -13.65 17.48 14.05
C ALA A 103 -14.59 18.57 13.53
#